data_AF-A0A074WXI5-F1
#
_entry.id   AF-A0A074WXI5-F1
#
_cell.length_a   1.000
_cell.length_b   1.000
_cell.length_c   1.000
_cell.angle_alpha   90.00
_cell.angle_beta   90.00
_cell.angle_gamma   90.00
#
_symmetry.space_group_name_H-M   'P 1'
#
loop_
_entity.id
_entity.type
_entity.pdbx_description
1 polymer ?
#
loop_
_entity_poly.entity_id
_entity_poly.type
_entity_poly.pdbx_seq_one_letter_code
_entity_poly.pdbx_strand_id
1 'polypeptide(L)'
;MTLTRYSLRSILHQSYKANVSQSSKQNPFMSKGSKKRPAADEVLPAKRQKRFKMGTNIKGGHAPSFKPITVDLDEEDQMIVDMKQQGYKDEDIRDRLIEKGFTCYEARSVACRWMRIRKKTQEYEEKLLDEELTDWHLGEDELLEEAYEIADKKFQIELEKLEQKRWTWTAQNLNKRLPRERFSAKACRQRHEARRNGTARCPPEIDPDPEARQREREERIAAYKLRKEEEAKRDALEAEEKKRMKKNNTAEKVAARQRKEAQAALKAKKKKDADEYRQSLAEAVTLAKQRKQNALDAARAERIYNERKHRFFNRLHKQLKKEVAALLRKKERNNGITPEPEDTETMHPPKSRYAYKNTADQIRNENISATEAAINARSHEFDGIVEPVATAAVDTQPIPIAKPSNPGRSKSQQPSIAADGFSEEPRSWCTIDELHDLLRARGMLLNRMKENKAIIISRLNNEDKTTSIEQLRDLLKARHEDFNGAKAELMRRLAISDAKSSRRYQTLRTNRPLDENGNRTRVKMPAKPAVSKATTRYNARDVTIKNGKPVVKPQTPTTKKRASTRKTPAKAVTKNPSNKAKGASASKKFVPDDDEEDNEEVSLLYEPSEADMEDIVSSLLSGS
;
A
#
# COMPACT_ATOMS: atom_id res chain seq x y z
N MET A 1 -14.64 30.23 82.19
CA MET A 1 -13.50 29.60 81.48
C MET A 1 -13.93 29.40 80.04
N THR A 2 -13.61 30.38 79.19
CA THR A 2 -13.96 30.44 77.77
C THR A 2 -12.86 31.25 77.11
N LEU A 3 -11.96 30.56 76.40
CA LEU A 3 -10.81 31.17 75.72
C LEU A 3 -11.12 31.27 74.23
N THR A 4 -11.46 32.47 73.80
CA THR A 4 -11.56 32.91 72.41
C THR A 4 -10.16 33.06 71.81
N ARG A 5 -9.87 32.33 70.72
CA ARG A 5 -8.63 32.46 69.93
C ARG A 5 -8.89 33.17 68.61
N TYR A 6 -8.30 34.36 68.51
CA TYR A 6 -7.56 34.94 67.39
C TYR A 6 -8.18 34.99 65.98
N SER A 7 -8.72 36.18 65.71
CA SER A 7 -8.52 36.97 64.49
C SER A 7 -7.04 37.04 64.07
N LEU A 8 -6.76 36.81 62.77
CA LEU A 8 -5.71 37.44 61.93
C LEU A 8 -5.59 36.69 60.57
N ARG A 9 -6.47 36.99 59.62
CA ARG A 9 -6.25 36.77 58.17
C ARG A 9 -6.84 37.93 57.38
N SER A 10 -6.14 39.06 57.41
CA SER A 10 -6.34 40.18 56.48
C SER A 10 -5.00 40.87 56.32
N ILE A 11 -4.20 40.41 55.35
CA ILE A 11 -3.09 41.13 54.69
C ILE A 11 -2.72 40.30 53.44
N LEU A 12 -2.48 40.98 52.32
CA LEU A 12 -2.03 40.49 50.99
C LEU A 12 -3.10 40.10 49.94
N HIS A 13 -4.03 41.02 49.67
CA HIS A 13 -4.60 41.17 48.32
C HIS A 13 -4.64 42.66 47.92
N GLN A 14 -3.45 43.27 47.83
CA GLN A 14 -3.33 44.65 47.36
C GLN A 14 -1.96 44.87 46.69
N SER A 15 -1.91 44.59 45.39
CA SER A 15 -1.12 45.28 44.36
C SER A 15 -0.96 44.33 43.18
N TYR A 16 -1.68 44.59 42.08
CA TYR A 16 -1.34 44.25 40.68
C TYR A 16 -2.48 44.73 39.76
N LYS A 17 -2.86 46.01 39.92
CA LYS A 17 -3.63 46.75 38.90
C LYS A 17 -2.88 48.08 38.67
N ALA A 18 -2.80 48.47 37.40
CA ALA A 18 -2.16 49.66 36.84
C ALA A 18 -0.65 49.56 36.52
N ASN A 19 -0.34 49.08 35.31
CA ASN A 19 0.51 49.76 34.33
C ASN A 19 0.68 48.89 33.07
N VAL A 20 -0.35 48.85 32.21
CA VAL A 20 -0.19 48.45 30.81
C VAL A 20 -0.30 49.73 30.00
N SER A 21 0.83 50.44 29.92
CA SER A 21 0.99 51.59 29.06
C SER A 21 0.98 51.12 27.61
N GLN A 22 0.20 51.83 26.81
CA GLN A 22 0.20 51.78 25.36
C GLN A 22 1.61 52.13 24.84
N SER A 23 2.40 51.16 24.44
CA SER A 23 3.57 51.42 23.59
C SER A 23 3.87 50.24 22.66
N SER A 24 3.97 50.59 21.37
CA SER A 24 4.67 49.91 20.26
C SER A 24 4.36 48.42 19.96
N LYS A 25 3.15 48.15 19.43
CA LYS A 25 2.97 47.01 18.49
C LYS A 25 3.53 47.37 17.11
N GLN A 26 4.85 47.28 16.95
CA GLN A 26 5.48 47.09 15.63
C GLN A 26 6.10 45.70 15.58
N ASN A 27 5.42 44.77 14.91
CA ASN A 27 6.01 43.49 14.52
C ASN A 27 7.04 43.73 13.40
N PRO A 28 8.34 43.43 13.60
CA PRO A 28 9.39 43.67 12.60
C PRO A 28 9.38 42.66 11.44
N PHE A 29 8.41 41.74 11.39
CA PHE A 29 8.34 40.66 10.39
C PHE A 29 7.26 40.86 9.30
N MET A 30 6.53 41.97 9.32
CA MET A 30 5.57 42.32 8.26
C MET A 30 6.25 43.28 7.28
N SER A 31 6.90 42.72 6.26
CA SER A 31 7.42 43.51 5.15
C SER A 31 6.25 44.18 4.41
N LYS A 32 6.33 45.51 4.30
CA LYS A 32 5.42 46.33 3.51
C LYS A 32 5.64 46.00 2.03
N GLY A 33 4.77 45.20 1.43
CA GLY A 33 4.87 44.88 -0.01
C GLY A 33 3.83 43.91 -0.57
N SER A 34 2.98 43.28 0.24
CA SER A 34 1.91 42.44 -0.29
C SER A 34 0.72 43.30 -0.72
N LYS A 35 0.53 43.41 -2.03
CA LYS A 35 -0.70 43.93 -2.64
C LYS A 35 -1.88 43.13 -2.09
N LYS A 36 -2.65 43.73 -1.18
CA LYS A 36 -3.94 43.23 -0.73
C LYS A 36 -4.81 43.01 -1.96
N ARG A 37 -5.12 41.75 -2.26
CA ARG A 37 -6.29 41.42 -3.08
C ARG A 37 -7.51 41.74 -2.23
N PRO A 38 -8.47 42.55 -2.70
CA PRO A 38 -9.71 42.77 -1.97
C PRO A 38 -10.43 41.43 -1.79
N ALA A 39 -11.05 41.26 -0.62
CA ALA A 39 -11.93 40.16 -0.30
C ALA A 39 -13.05 40.13 -1.33
N ALA A 40 -13.10 39.05 -2.11
CA ALA A 40 -14.16 38.74 -3.04
C ALA A 40 -15.15 37.81 -2.32
N ASP A 41 -15.81 38.34 -1.29
CA ASP A 41 -17.14 37.87 -0.93
C ASP A 41 -18.14 38.77 -1.67
N GLU A 42 -19.19 38.17 -2.23
CA GLU A 42 -20.30 38.83 -2.95
C GLU A 42 -20.10 39.26 -4.41
N VAL A 43 -19.50 38.45 -5.28
CA VAL A 43 -20.03 38.29 -6.66
C VAL A 43 -19.69 36.88 -7.14
N LEU A 44 -20.64 35.96 -7.09
CA LEU A 44 -20.53 34.66 -7.74
C LEU A 44 -20.59 34.86 -9.27
N PRO A 45 -19.53 34.61 -10.05
CA PRO A 45 -19.69 34.53 -11.49
C PRO A 45 -20.49 33.25 -11.80
N ALA A 46 -21.55 33.39 -12.60
CA ALA A 46 -22.33 32.31 -13.19
C ALA A 46 -21.44 31.41 -14.08
N LYS A 47 -20.60 30.59 -13.45
CA LYS A 47 -19.77 29.58 -14.10
C LYS A 47 -20.68 28.41 -14.44
N ARG A 48 -21.14 28.40 -15.70
CA ARG A 48 -21.41 27.22 -16.53
C ARG A 48 -21.39 25.92 -15.72
N GLN A 49 -22.57 25.50 -15.27
CA GLN A 49 -22.82 24.12 -14.91
C GLN A 49 -22.43 23.28 -16.12
N LYS A 50 -21.22 22.71 -16.11
CA LYS A 50 -20.84 21.68 -17.07
C LYS A 50 -21.84 20.55 -16.83
N ARG A 51 -22.82 20.44 -17.73
CA ARG A 51 -23.78 19.32 -17.75
C ARG A 51 -22.98 18.05 -17.50
N PHE A 52 -23.21 17.43 -16.35
CA PHE A 52 -22.61 16.16 -15.99
C PHE A 52 -23.02 15.20 -17.10
N LYS A 53 -22.09 14.90 -18.02
CA LYS A 53 -22.33 13.85 -19.01
C LYS A 53 -22.45 12.57 -18.19
N MET A 54 -23.65 11.99 -18.16
CA MET A 54 -23.88 10.65 -17.63
C MET A 54 -22.75 9.75 -18.13
N GLY A 55 -22.11 9.03 -17.20
CA GLY A 55 -20.92 8.25 -17.48
C GLY A 55 -21.15 7.29 -18.63
N THR A 56 -20.09 6.97 -19.38
CA THR A 56 -20.11 5.94 -20.42
C THR A 56 -20.72 4.66 -19.86
N ASN A 57 -21.73 4.09 -20.54
CA ASN A 57 -22.33 2.81 -20.14
C ASN A 57 -21.24 1.73 -20.06
N ILE A 58 -21.12 1.11 -18.88
CA ILE A 58 -20.25 -0.05 -18.64
C ILE A 58 -21.16 -1.28 -18.61
N LYS A 59 -20.63 -2.46 -18.94
CA LYS A 59 -21.41 -3.71 -18.84
C LYS A 59 -21.88 -3.88 -17.38
N GLY A 60 -23.19 -3.84 -17.17
CA GLY A 60 -23.81 -3.94 -15.84
C GLY A 60 -24.40 -2.63 -15.29
N GLY A 61 -24.24 -1.49 -15.96
CA GLY A 61 -24.86 -0.22 -15.53
C GLY A 61 -24.03 1.02 -15.86
N HIS A 62 -24.33 2.14 -15.17
CA HIS A 62 -23.61 3.40 -15.38
C HIS A 62 -22.29 3.42 -14.60
N ALA A 63 -21.24 3.97 -15.22
CA ALA A 63 -19.98 4.22 -14.53
C ALA A 63 -20.19 5.15 -13.32
N PRO A 64 -19.44 4.96 -12.21
CA PRO A 64 -19.44 5.86 -11.06
C PRO A 64 -19.31 7.32 -11.50
N SER A 65 -20.42 8.05 -11.43
CA SER A 65 -20.41 9.48 -11.64
C SER A 65 -20.27 10.17 -10.28
N PHE A 66 -19.56 11.29 -10.25
CA PHE A 66 -19.46 12.12 -9.05
C PHE A 66 -20.78 12.88 -8.86
N LYS A 67 -21.86 12.17 -8.53
CA LYS A 67 -23.10 12.80 -8.06
C LYS A 67 -22.79 13.47 -6.71
N PRO A 68 -23.17 14.73 -6.49
CA PRO A 68 -23.12 15.32 -5.16
C PRO A 68 -23.97 14.48 -4.20
N ILE A 69 -23.64 14.51 -2.91
CA ILE A 69 -24.46 13.88 -1.87
C ILE A 69 -25.34 15.00 -1.32
N THR A 70 -26.65 14.82 -1.48
CA THR A 70 -27.69 15.68 -0.93
C THR A 70 -28.09 15.20 0.46
N VAL A 71 -28.77 16.07 1.21
CA VAL A 71 -29.34 15.72 2.53
C VAL A 71 -30.50 14.75 2.33
N ASP A 72 -31.38 15.05 1.38
CA ASP A 72 -32.38 14.11 0.87
C ASP A 72 -31.64 13.02 0.10
N LEU A 73 -31.48 11.86 0.73
CA LEU A 73 -30.74 10.73 0.16
C LEU A 73 -31.48 10.22 -1.08
N ASP A 74 -30.75 10.13 -2.20
CA ASP A 74 -31.26 9.46 -3.41
C ASP A 74 -31.57 7.99 -3.09
N GLU A 75 -32.44 7.33 -3.87
CA GLU A 75 -32.78 5.90 -3.70
C GLU A 75 -31.54 4.99 -3.63
N GLU A 76 -30.52 5.35 -4.41
CA GLU A 76 -29.21 4.68 -4.45
C GLU A 76 -28.43 4.86 -3.14
N ASP A 77 -28.39 6.08 -2.60
CA ASP A 77 -27.70 6.38 -1.36
C ASP A 77 -28.46 5.77 -0.16
N GLN A 78 -29.79 5.82 -0.16
CA GLN A 78 -30.65 5.18 0.86
C GLN A 78 -30.37 3.68 0.95
N MET A 79 -30.30 2.98 -0.18
CA MET A 79 -29.99 1.54 -0.17
C MET A 79 -28.59 1.24 0.38
N ILE A 80 -27.60 2.10 0.09
CA ILE A 80 -26.25 1.96 0.66
C ILE A 80 -26.31 2.11 2.19
N VAL A 81 -27.07 3.09 2.69
CA VAL A 81 -27.27 3.32 4.14
C VAL A 81 -27.94 2.12 4.79
N ASP A 82 -29.10 1.68 4.29
CA ASP A 82 -29.90 0.60 4.87
C ASP A 82 -29.09 -0.70 4.95
N MET A 83 -28.44 -1.07 3.85
CA MET A 83 -27.61 -2.28 3.84
C MET A 83 -26.37 -2.16 4.72
N LYS A 84 -25.81 -0.95 4.88
CA LYS A 84 -24.69 -0.75 5.80
C LYS A 84 -25.10 -0.87 7.25
N GLN A 85 -26.24 -0.33 7.62
CA GLN A 85 -26.81 -0.44 8.96
C GLN A 85 -27.17 -1.90 9.29
N GLN A 86 -27.63 -2.68 8.30
CA GLN A 86 -27.87 -4.12 8.42
C GLN A 86 -26.59 -4.97 8.46
N GLY A 87 -25.39 -4.37 8.30
CA GLY A 87 -24.11 -5.07 8.42
C GLY A 87 -23.65 -5.81 7.16
N TYR A 88 -24.25 -5.55 5.99
CA TYR A 88 -23.82 -6.17 4.74
C TYR A 88 -22.41 -5.74 4.32
N LYS A 89 -21.70 -6.66 3.65
CA LYS A 89 -20.37 -6.37 3.10
C LYS A 89 -20.49 -5.46 1.87
N ASP A 90 -19.41 -4.72 1.59
CA ASP A 90 -19.36 -3.80 0.46
C ASP A 90 -19.57 -4.49 -0.90
N GLU A 91 -19.15 -5.75 -1.02
CA GLU A 91 -19.34 -6.58 -2.22
C GLU A 91 -20.82 -6.91 -2.44
N ASP A 92 -21.52 -7.31 -1.38
CA ASP A 92 -22.96 -7.62 -1.45
C ASP A 92 -23.78 -6.37 -1.80
N ILE A 93 -23.41 -5.22 -1.22
CA ILE A 93 -24.06 -3.93 -1.51
C ILE A 93 -23.84 -3.55 -2.97
N ARG A 94 -22.62 -3.70 -3.48
CA ARG A 94 -22.33 -3.49 -4.91
C ARG A 94 -23.20 -4.38 -5.78
N ASP A 95 -23.29 -5.66 -5.47
CA ASP A 95 -24.00 -6.62 -6.31
C ASP A 95 -25.51 -6.34 -6.32
N ARG A 96 -26.10 -5.96 -5.17
CA ARG A 96 -27.49 -5.47 -5.11
C ARG A 96 -27.71 -4.15 -5.86
N LEU A 97 -26.73 -3.24 -5.86
CA LEU A 97 -26.79 -2.01 -6.66
C LEU A 97 -26.82 -2.32 -8.16
N ILE A 98 -26.02 -3.29 -8.61
CA ILE A 98 -26.01 -3.75 -10.00
C ILE A 98 -27.34 -4.43 -10.36
N GLU A 99 -27.87 -5.27 -9.48
CA GLU A 99 -29.13 -5.99 -9.68
C GLU A 99 -30.32 -5.03 -9.88
N LYS A 100 -30.37 -3.94 -9.10
CA LYS A 100 -31.40 -2.90 -9.24
C LYS A 100 -31.15 -1.92 -10.39
N GLY A 101 -30.04 -2.07 -11.13
CA GLY A 101 -29.68 -1.18 -12.24
C GLY A 101 -29.16 0.19 -11.83
N PHE A 102 -28.69 0.35 -10.59
CA PHE A 102 -28.05 1.57 -10.10
C PHE A 102 -26.60 1.72 -10.62
N THR A 103 -25.87 2.73 -10.12
CA THR A 103 -24.49 2.98 -10.56
C THR A 103 -23.58 1.83 -10.12
N CYS A 104 -22.73 1.34 -11.01
CA CYS A 104 -21.83 0.24 -10.69
C CYS A 104 -20.64 0.73 -9.85
N TYR A 105 -20.79 0.76 -8.54
CA TYR A 105 -19.67 1.07 -7.65
C TYR A 105 -18.64 -0.05 -7.62
N GLU A 106 -17.38 0.29 -7.36
CA GLU A 106 -16.42 -0.69 -6.86
C GLU A 106 -16.68 -0.92 -5.36
N ALA A 107 -16.45 -2.12 -4.83
CA ALA A 107 -16.71 -2.43 -3.41
C ALA A 107 -16.07 -1.40 -2.47
N ARG A 108 -14.79 -1.05 -2.69
CA ARG A 108 -14.10 -0.01 -1.92
C ARG A 108 -14.74 1.38 -2.06
N SER A 109 -15.35 1.67 -3.21
CA SER A 109 -16.03 2.94 -3.47
C SER A 109 -17.35 3.05 -2.70
N VAL A 110 -18.01 1.94 -2.40
CA VAL A 110 -19.23 1.90 -1.55
C VAL A 110 -18.91 2.42 -0.15
N ALA A 111 -17.86 1.90 0.52
CA ALA A 111 -17.43 2.41 1.83
C ALA A 111 -17.09 3.91 1.82
N CYS A 112 -16.39 4.37 0.78
CA CYS A 112 -16.08 5.79 0.61
C CYS A 112 -17.33 6.65 0.34
N ARG A 113 -18.35 6.13 -0.36
CA ARG A 113 -19.64 6.82 -0.56
C ARG A 113 -20.40 6.89 0.76
N TRP A 114 -20.54 5.77 1.47
CA TRP A 114 -21.17 5.68 2.79
C TRP A 114 -20.58 6.67 3.79
N MET A 115 -19.25 6.73 3.93
CA MET A 115 -18.61 7.68 4.86
C MET A 115 -18.91 9.15 4.51
N ARG A 116 -19.06 9.47 3.22
CA ARG A 116 -19.43 10.83 2.81
C ARG A 116 -20.92 11.11 3.03
N ILE A 117 -21.79 10.11 2.86
CA ILE A 117 -23.21 10.20 3.20
C ILE A 117 -23.34 10.49 4.70
N ARG A 118 -22.75 9.64 5.55
CA ARG A 118 -22.76 9.83 7.00
C ARG A 118 -22.23 11.19 7.43
N LYS A 119 -21.14 11.66 6.82
CA LYS A 119 -20.62 13.01 7.09
C LYS A 119 -21.60 14.10 6.70
N LYS A 120 -22.27 13.98 5.54
CA LYS A 120 -23.25 14.97 5.07
C LYS A 120 -24.52 14.99 5.92
N THR A 121 -24.99 13.82 6.36
CA THR A 121 -26.10 13.71 7.30
C THR A 121 -25.73 14.34 8.65
N GLN A 122 -24.53 14.04 9.17
CA GLN A 122 -24.05 14.64 10.42
C GLN A 122 -23.90 16.17 10.32
N GLU A 123 -23.35 16.69 9.22
CA GLU A 123 -23.26 18.15 8.98
C GLU A 123 -24.64 18.81 8.90
N TYR A 124 -25.67 18.07 8.48
CA TYR A 124 -27.04 18.58 8.44
C TYR A 124 -27.69 18.55 9.83
N GLU A 125 -27.52 17.47 10.59
CA GLU A 125 -27.97 17.38 11.99
C GLU A 125 -27.28 18.43 12.87
N GLU A 126 -25.97 18.64 12.71
CA GLU A 126 -25.22 19.71 13.38
C GLU A 126 -25.83 21.08 13.07
N LYS A 127 -26.18 21.33 11.80
CA LYS A 127 -26.84 22.57 11.40
C LYS A 127 -28.24 22.71 12.03
N LEU A 128 -29.00 21.62 12.13
CA LEU A 128 -30.31 21.63 12.79
C LEU A 128 -30.18 21.91 14.30
N LEU A 129 -29.17 21.35 14.95
CA LEU A 129 -28.85 21.61 16.36
C LEU A 129 -28.40 23.06 16.56
N ASP A 130 -27.55 23.60 15.69
CA ASP A 130 -27.07 24.99 15.75
C ASP A 130 -28.19 26.02 15.52
N GLU A 131 -29.19 25.67 14.69
CA GLU A 131 -30.38 26.49 14.45
C GLU A 131 -31.48 26.27 15.51
N GLU A 132 -31.21 25.49 16.56
CA GLU A 132 -32.16 25.11 17.63
C GLU A 132 -33.45 24.46 17.08
N LEU A 133 -33.37 23.82 15.91
CA LEU A 133 -34.49 23.15 15.26
C LEU A 133 -34.64 21.68 15.69
N THR A 134 -33.59 21.12 16.30
CA THR A 134 -33.60 19.80 16.93
C THR A 134 -33.01 19.92 18.33
N ASP A 135 -33.57 19.18 19.30
CA ASP A 135 -33.12 19.14 20.69
C ASP A 135 -32.44 17.80 21.00
N TRP A 136 -31.62 17.80 22.05
CA TRP A 136 -31.06 16.58 22.65
C TRP A 136 -32.18 15.74 23.27
N HIS A 137 -32.14 14.43 23.05
CA HIS A 137 -33.13 13.49 23.56
C HIS A 137 -32.71 12.87 24.91
N LEU A 138 -33.70 12.40 25.68
CA LEU A 138 -33.46 11.70 26.94
C LEU A 138 -32.60 10.45 26.70
N GLY A 139 -31.49 10.34 27.44
CA GLY A 139 -30.50 9.27 27.32
C GLY A 139 -29.30 9.60 26.42
N GLU A 140 -29.39 10.65 25.59
CA GLU A 140 -28.24 11.11 24.80
C GLU A 140 -27.18 11.78 25.68
N ASP A 141 -27.59 12.45 26.76
CA ASP A 141 -26.68 13.05 27.75
C ASP A 141 -25.83 11.98 28.46
N GLU A 142 -26.43 10.86 28.88
CA GLU A 142 -25.70 9.75 29.51
C GLU A 142 -24.66 9.15 28.55
N LEU A 143 -25.05 8.94 27.28
CA LEU A 143 -24.14 8.49 26.23
C LEU A 143 -23.04 9.51 25.93
N LEU A 144 -23.34 10.81 26.01
CA LEU A 144 -22.37 11.89 25.83
C LEU A 144 -21.32 11.87 26.95
N GLU A 145 -21.74 11.70 28.21
CA GLU A 145 -20.84 11.57 29.35
C GLU A 145 -19.94 10.33 29.21
N GLU A 146 -20.50 9.17 28.88
CA GLU A 146 -19.72 7.94 28.63
C GLU A 146 -18.70 8.12 27.50
N ALA A 147 -19.13 8.72 26.37
CA ALA A 147 -18.27 8.99 25.23
C ALA A 147 -17.14 9.97 25.60
N TYR A 148 -17.44 10.98 26.41
CA TYR A 148 -16.47 11.93 26.94
C TYR A 148 -15.45 11.24 27.85
N GLU A 149 -15.88 10.39 28.79
CA GLU A 149 -14.96 9.63 29.65
C GLU A 149 -14.02 8.73 28.85
N ILE A 150 -14.55 8.03 27.83
CA ILE A 150 -13.74 7.18 26.95
C ILE A 150 -12.71 8.02 26.19
N ALA A 151 -13.10 9.20 25.71
CA ALA A 151 -12.19 10.12 25.04
C ALA A 151 -11.10 10.63 26.00
N ASP A 152 -11.46 10.99 27.24
CA ASP A 152 -10.54 11.45 28.27
C ASP A 152 -9.56 10.35 28.69
N LYS A 153 -10.02 9.11 28.87
CA LYS A 153 -9.15 7.94 29.14
C LYS A 153 -8.11 7.78 28.02
N LYS A 154 -8.51 7.89 26.76
CA LYS A 154 -7.59 7.85 25.60
C LYS A 154 -6.61 9.03 25.61
N PHE A 155 -7.12 10.24 25.89
CA PHE A 155 -6.30 11.44 25.95
C PHE A 155 -5.24 11.36 27.05
N GLN A 156 -5.60 10.86 28.24
CA GLN A 156 -4.66 10.64 29.35
C GLN A 156 -3.54 9.67 28.96
N ILE A 157 -3.86 8.55 28.30
CA ILE A 157 -2.85 7.61 27.79
C ILE A 157 -1.91 8.28 26.78
N GLU A 158 -2.43 9.12 25.88
CA GLU A 158 -1.60 9.86 24.94
C GLU A 158 -0.73 10.92 25.62
N LEU A 159 -1.27 11.61 26.62
CA LEU A 159 -0.56 12.58 27.43
C LEU A 159 0.60 11.92 28.18
N GLU A 160 0.36 10.77 28.82
CA GLU A 160 1.41 9.97 29.46
C GLU A 160 2.51 9.54 28.47
N LYS A 161 2.13 9.08 27.27
CA LYS A 161 3.10 8.75 26.20
C LYS A 161 3.93 9.96 25.79
N LEU A 162 3.32 11.14 25.69
CA LEU A 162 4.01 12.39 25.38
C LEU A 162 4.95 12.80 26.52
N GLU A 163 4.54 12.64 27.78
CA GLU A 163 5.38 12.89 28.94
C GLU A 163 6.59 11.94 28.98
N GLN A 164 6.39 10.66 28.72
CA GLN A 164 7.47 9.67 28.61
C GLN A 164 8.45 10.04 27.49
N LYS A 165 7.94 10.49 26.33
CA LYS A 165 8.78 11.01 25.24
C LYS A 165 9.56 12.26 25.65
N ARG A 166 8.92 13.22 26.33
CA ARG A 166 9.57 14.42 26.87
C ARG A 166 10.76 14.03 27.74
N TRP A 167 10.58 13.12 28.69
CA TRP A 167 11.67 12.66 29.57
C TRP A 167 12.74 11.85 28.84
N THR A 168 12.37 11.11 27.81
CA THR A 168 13.32 10.42 26.93
C THR A 168 14.22 11.41 26.21
N TRP A 169 13.65 12.49 25.64
CA TRP A 169 14.43 13.56 25.01
C TRP A 169 15.27 14.33 26.03
N THR A 170 14.74 14.60 27.23
CA THR A 170 15.52 15.21 28.31
C THR A 170 16.74 14.36 28.66
N ALA A 171 16.59 13.05 28.83
CA ALA A 171 17.69 12.14 29.11
C ALA A 171 18.71 12.06 27.97
N GLN A 172 18.25 12.00 26.71
CA GLN A 172 19.14 12.03 25.54
C GLN A 172 19.94 13.34 25.48
N ASN A 173 19.30 14.48 25.68
CA ASN A 173 19.96 15.78 25.66
C ASN A 173 20.94 15.94 26.82
N LEU A 174 20.59 15.41 28.01
CA LEU A 174 21.48 15.40 29.17
C LEU A 174 22.72 14.52 28.91
N ASN A 175 22.52 13.29 28.43
CA ASN A 175 23.60 12.36 28.14
C ASN A 175 24.53 12.86 27.03
N LYS A 176 24.04 13.59 26.01
CA LYS A 176 24.87 14.23 24.98
C LYS A 176 25.84 15.27 25.55
N ARG A 177 25.49 15.94 26.64
CA ARG A 177 26.31 16.98 27.28
C ARG A 177 27.30 16.41 28.29
N LEU A 178 27.09 15.18 28.73
CA LEU A 178 27.92 14.52 29.73
C LEU A 178 28.96 13.64 29.05
N PRO A 179 30.14 13.44 29.68
CA PRO A 179 31.19 12.60 29.11
C PRO A 179 30.80 11.11 29.03
N ARG A 180 29.78 10.67 29.78
CA ARG A 180 29.27 9.30 29.75
C ARG A 180 27.75 9.29 29.90
N GLU A 181 27.10 8.50 29.06
CA GLU A 181 25.66 8.27 29.11
C GLU A 181 25.32 7.39 30.33
N ARG A 182 24.66 7.95 31.34
CA ARG A 182 24.30 7.24 32.59
C ARG A 182 22.85 7.41 32.99
N PHE A 183 22.18 8.45 32.50
CA PHE A 183 20.87 8.82 33.00
C PHE A 183 19.77 8.28 32.07
N SER A 184 18.83 7.52 32.65
CA SER A 184 17.61 7.09 31.97
C SER A 184 16.53 8.17 32.06
N ALA A 185 15.49 8.06 31.22
CA ALA A 185 14.32 8.95 31.26
C ALA A 185 13.67 8.98 32.65
N LYS A 186 13.49 7.81 33.27
CA LYS A 186 12.92 7.66 34.62
C LYS A 186 13.79 8.35 35.69
N ALA A 187 15.11 8.17 35.63
CA ALA A 187 16.02 8.83 36.57
C ALA A 187 15.99 10.35 36.44
N CYS A 188 15.90 10.87 35.21
CA CYS A 188 15.77 12.32 34.97
C CYS A 188 14.45 12.87 35.53
N ARG A 189 13.33 12.18 35.29
CA ARG A 189 12.00 12.53 35.81
C ARG A 189 12.01 12.59 37.35
N GLN A 190 12.43 11.51 37.99
CA GLN A 190 12.47 11.42 39.46
C GLN A 190 13.36 12.49 40.09
N ARG A 191 14.54 12.75 39.51
CA ARG A 191 15.45 13.79 40.02
C ARG A 191 14.84 15.18 39.87
N HIS A 192 14.16 15.44 38.76
CA HIS A 192 13.49 16.73 38.52
C HIS A 192 12.31 16.93 39.49
N GLU A 193 11.47 15.92 39.68
CA GLU A 193 10.35 15.95 40.63
C GLU A 193 10.85 16.14 42.07
N ALA A 194 11.85 15.37 42.51
CA ALA A 194 12.44 15.56 43.83
C ALA A 194 13.02 16.98 44.01
N ARG A 195 13.61 17.55 42.95
CA ARG A 195 14.13 18.92 43.01
C ARG A 195 13.00 19.96 43.09
N ARG A 196 11.90 19.75 42.37
CA ARG A 196 10.72 20.63 42.43
C ARG A 196 10.06 20.58 43.81
N ASN A 197 10.04 19.41 44.43
CA ASN A 197 9.44 19.18 45.74
C ASN A 197 10.38 19.53 46.92
N GLY A 198 11.64 19.91 46.64
CA GLY A 198 12.64 20.18 47.69
C GLY A 198 13.19 18.93 48.39
N THR A 199 12.75 17.73 48.01
CA THR A 199 13.20 16.43 48.56
C THR A 199 14.40 15.85 47.80
N ALA A 200 15.00 16.61 46.88
CA ALA A 200 16.16 16.16 46.11
C ALA A 200 17.37 15.93 47.01
N ARG A 201 17.82 14.68 47.05
CA ARG A 201 19.06 14.32 47.74
C ARG A 201 20.27 15.10 47.23
N CYS A 202 21.04 15.68 48.15
CA CYS A 202 22.27 16.41 47.86
C CYS A 202 23.26 15.54 47.05
N PRO A 203 24.03 16.11 46.11
CA PRO A 203 25.12 15.40 45.44
C PRO A 203 26.13 14.80 46.45
N PRO A 204 26.79 13.68 46.13
CA PRO A 204 27.72 12.99 47.06
C PRO A 204 28.95 13.81 47.43
N GLU A 205 29.32 14.80 46.63
CA GLU A 205 30.47 15.67 46.90
C GLU A 205 30.17 16.75 47.96
N ILE A 206 28.90 17.03 48.21
CA ILE A 206 28.44 18.13 49.10
C ILE A 206 27.76 17.54 50.35
N ASP A 207 27.68 16.22 50.48
CA ASP A 207 27.01 15.60 51.62
C ASP A 207 27.84 15.77 52.89
N PRO A 208 27.26 16.26 54.01
CA PRO A 208 28.00 16.45 55.26
C PRO A 208 28.45 15.15 55.92
N ASP A 209 27.81 14.01 55.60
CA ASP A 209 28.20 12.68 56.07
C ASP A 209 28.30 11.67 54.91
N PRO A 210 29.49 11.46 54.33
CA PRO A 210 29.68 10.53 53.23
C PRO A 210 29.57 9.05 53.66
N GLU A 211 29.81 8.72 54.93
CA GLU A 211 29.83 7.33 55.41
C GLU A 211 28.42 6.77 55.59
N ALA A 212 27.49 7.55 56.16
CA ALA A 212 26.08 7.16 56.25
C ALA A 212 25.48 6.89 54.86
N ARG A 213 25.85 7.68 53.86
CA ARG A 213 25.42 7.47 52.46
C ARG A 213 25.95 6.18 51.86
N GLN A 214 27.17 5.77 52.20
CA GLN A 214 27.75 4.52 51.70
C GLN A 214 27.00 3.32 52.28
N ARG A 215 26.71 3.31 53.60
CA ARG A 215 25.92 2.26 54.24
C ARG A 215 24.53 2.10 53.61
N GLU A 216 23.80 3.19 53.42
CA GLU A 216 22.47 3.14 52.78
C GLU A 216 22.54 2.66 51.31
N ARG A 217 23.65 2.96 50.62
CA ARG A 217 23.86 2.45 49.26
C ARG A 217 24.13 0.94 49.27
N GLU A 218 24.94 0.46 50.20
CA GLU A 218 25.23 -0.96 50.37
C GLU A 218 23.98 -1.75 50.75
N GLU A 219 23.16 -1.22 51.65
CA GLU A 219 21.85 -1.76 52.01
C GLU A 219 20.92 -1.82 50.79
N ARG A 220 20.83 -0.76 49.97
CA ARG A 220 20.04 -0.78 48.74
C ARG A 220 20.55 -1.78 47.71
N ILE A 221 21.87 -1.96 47.62
CA ILE A 221 22.47 -2.97 46.74
C ILE A 221 22.15 -4.37 47.27
N ALA A 222 22.23 -4.60 48.58
CA ALA A 222 21.89 -5.87 49.22
C ALA A 222 20.41 -6.21 49.04
N ALA A 223 19.51 -5.25 49.27
CA ALA A 223 18.07 -5.40 49.05
C ALA A 223 17.73 -5.67 47.58
N TYR A 224 18.40 -5.01 46.64
CA TYR A 224 18.22 -5.28 45.21
C TYR A 224 18.68 -6.70 44.83
N LYS A 225 19.81 -7.16 45.38
CA LYS A 225 20.28 -8.55 45.18
C LYS A 225 19.28 -9.55 45.75
N LEU A 226 18.80 -9.31 46.98
CA LEU A 226 17.79 -10.15 47.63
C LEU A 226 16.51 -10.24 46.79
N ARG A 227 15.94 -9.10 46.37
CA ARG A 227 14.73 -9.07 45.54
C ARG A 227 14.91 -9.83 44.23
N LYS A 228 16.08 -9.69 43.60
CA LYS A 228 16.39 -10.39 42.36
C LYS A 228 16.54 -11.91 42.58
N GLU A 229 17.10 -12.32 43.72
CA GLU A 229 17.18 -13.72 44.10
C GLU A 229 15.80 -14.31 44.43
N GLU A 230 14.91 -13.53 45.06
CA GLU A 230 13.51 -13.92 45.31
C GLU A 230 12.70 -14.03 44.03
N GLU A 231 12.85 -13.09 43.10
CA GLU A 231 12.21 -13.15 41.77
C GLU A 231 12.71 -14.36 40.98
N ALA A 232 14.02 -14.62 40.99
CA ALA A 232 14.59 -15.83 40.37
C ALA A 232 14.09 -17.13 41.03
N LYS A 233 13.85 -17.11 42.35
CA LYS A 233 13.23 -18.24 43.07
C LYS A 233 11.76 -18.39 42.71
N ARG A 234 10.98 -17.30 42.60
CA ARG A 234 9.59 -17.35 42.13
C ARG A 234 9.51 -17.88 40.71
N ASP A 235 10.33 -17.37 39.80
CA ASP A 235 10.37 -17.83 38.41
C ASP A 235 10.79 -19.32 38.34
N ALA A 236 11.72 -19.76 39.18
CA ALA A 236 12.10 -21.16 39.29
C ALA A 236 10.96 -22.04 39.82
N LEU A 237 10.26 -21.60 40.86
CA LEU A 237 9.10 -22.29 41.44
C LEU A 237 7.94 -22.35 40.44
N GLU A 238 7.62 -21.25 39.76
CA GLU A 238 6.60 -21.20 38.71
C GLU A 238 6.99 -22.08 37.52
N ALA A 239 8.27 -22.15 37.16
CA ALA A 239 8.75 -23.09 36.15
C ALA A 239 8.65 -24.55 36.60
N GLU A 240 8.85 -24.84 37.89
CA GLU A 240 8.68 -26.18 38.47
C GLU A 240 7.20 -26.57 38.62
N GLU A 241 6.32 -25.64 39.01
CA GLU A 241 4.88 -25.84 39.05
C GLU A 241 4.32 -26.03 37.64
N LYS A 242 4.75 -25.24 36.66
CA LYS A 242 4.44 -25.49 35.24
C LYS A 242 4.92 -26.87 34.79
N LYS A 243 6.05 -27.38 35.30
CA LYS A 243 6.50 -28.76 35.04
C LYS A 243 5.68 -29.82 35.78
N ARG A 244 5.19 -29.54 37.00
CA ARG A 244 4.34 -30.44 37.80
C ARG A 244 2.90 -30.52 37.26
N MET A 245 2.30 -29.38 36.94
CA MET A 245 1.02 -29.30 36.23
C MET A 245 1.09 -30.00 34.88
N LYS A 246 2.26 -29.99 34.22
CA LYS A 246 2.47 -30.77 32.99
C LYS A 246 2.52 -32.29 33.22
N LYS A 247 2.86 -32.78 34.41
CA LYS A 247 2.96 -34.21 34.75
C LYS A 247 1.66 -34.81 35.31
N ASN A 248 0.83 -34.05 36.02
CA ASN A 248 -0.35 -34.58 36.70
C ASN A 248 -1.62 -34.63 35.84
N ASN A 249 -1.64 -33.99 34.66
CA ASN A 249 -2.83 -33.95 33.81
C ASN A 249 -2.84 -35.04 32.72
N THR A 250 -2.56 -36.30 33.06
CA THR A 250 -2.31 -37.38 32.08
C THR A 250 -3.55 -37.87 31.36
N ALA A 251 -4.71 -37.94 32.00
CA ALA A 251 -5.94 -38.39 31.36
C ALA A 251 -6.54 -37.31 30.42
N GLU A 252 -6.63 -36.07 30.90
CA GLU A 252 -7.14 -34.95 30.11
C GLU A 252 -6.19 -34.59 28.96
N LYS A 253 -4.86 -34.70 29.14
CA LYS A 253 -3.91 -34.52 28.04
C LYS A 253 -3.96 -35.61 26.99
N VAL A 254 -4.24 -36.87 27.36
CA VAL A 254 -4.43 -37.93 26.37
C VAL A 254 -5.70 -37.66 25.56
N ALA A 255 -6.79 -37.26 26.21
CA ALA A 255 -8.03 -36.86 25.53
C ALA A 255 -7.86 -35.59 24.67
N ALA A 256 -7.17 -34.56 25.18
CA ALA A 256 -6.88 -33.33 24.45
C ALA A 256 -5.91 -33.57 23.28
N ARG A 257 -4.94 -34.47 23.43
CA ARG A 257 -4.03 -34.88 22.35
C ARG A 257 -4.77 -35.66 21.27
N GLN A 258 -5.69 -36.56 21.64
CA GLN A 258 -6.55 -37.26 20.67
C GLN A 258 -7.50 -36.28 19.94
N ARG A 259 -8.08 -35.29 20.64
CA ARG A 259 -8.90 -34.23 20.00
C ARG A 259 -8.05 -33.35 19.08
N LYS A 260 -6.85 -32.96 19.49
CA LYS A 260 -5.91 -32.18 18.67
C LYS A 260 -5.41 -32.97 17.47
N GLU A 261 -5.11 -34.26 17.61
CA GLU A 261 -4.73 -35.15 16.52
C GLU A 261 -5.90 -35.40 15.55
N ALA A 262 -7.14 -35.54 16.05
CA ALA A 262 -8.34 -35.63 15.21
C ALA A 262 -8.60 -34.33 14.43
N GLN A 263 -8.48 -33.16 15.09
CA GLN A 263 -8.60 -31.87 14.43
C GLN A 263 -7.45 -31.61 13.43
N ALA A 264 -6.23 -32.01 13.77
CA ALA A 264 -5.08 -31.93 12.87
C ALA A 264 -5.26 -32.86 11.66
N ALA A 265 -5.82 -34.05 11.84
CA ALA A 265 -6.16 -34.96 10.75
C ALA A 265 -7.24 -34.39 9.83
N LEU A 266 -8.28 -33.75 10.39
CA LEU A 266 -9.31 -33.05 9.62
C LEU A 266 -8.74 -31.85 8.86
N LYS A 267 -7.88 -31.03 9.49
CA LYS A 267 -7.18 -29.91 8.84
C LYS A 267 -6.22 -30.40 7.75
N ALA A 268 -5.53 -31.52 7.98
CA ALA A 268 -4.63 -32.13 6.99
C ALA A 268 -5.41 -32.67 5.78
N LYS A 269 -6.59 -33.26 5.98
CA LYS A 269 -7.48 -33.65 4.87
C LYS A 269 -7.95 -32.42 4.09
N LYS A 270 -8.50 -31.40 4.76
CA LYS A 270 -8.91 -30.15 4.10
C LYS A 270 -7.76 -29.47 3.34
N LYS A 271 -6.54 -29.52 3.87
CA LYS A 271 -5.35 -28.99 3.19
C LYS A 271 -4.99 -29.80 1.94
N LYS A 272 -5.04 -31.13 2.01
CA LYS A 272 -4.84 -32.01 0.85
C LYS A 272 -5.90 -31.74 -0.22
N ASP A 273 -7.18 -31.69 0.15
CA ASP A 273 -8.27 -31.40 -0.78
C ASP A 273 -8.11 -30.01 -1.43
N ALA A 274 -7.69 -29.00 -0.66
CA ALA A 274 -7.42 -27.66 -1.18
C ALA A 274 -6.18 -27.62 -2.11
N ASP A 275 -5.13 -28.38 -1.79
CA ASP A 275 -3.94 -28.50 -2.64
C ASP A 275 -4.24 -29.27 -3.93
N GLU A 276 -5.06 -30.33 -3.87
CA GLU A 276 -5.56 -31.06 -5.04
C GLU A 276 -6.45 -30.15 -5.92
N TYR A 277 -7.33 -29.36 -5.31
CA TYR A 277 -8.12 -28.35 -6.04
C TYR A 277 -7.22 -27.28 -6.68
N ARG A 278 -6.18 -26.84 -5.98
CA ARG A 278 -5.23 -25.87 -6.53
C ARG A 278 -4.40 -26.44 -7.68
N GLN A 279 -4.03 -27.72 -7.61
CA GLN A 279 -3.34 -28.43 -8.68
C GLN A 279 -4.24 -28.59 -9.91
N SER A 280 -5.49 -29.02 -9.73
CA SER A 280 -6.44 -29.14 -10.85
C SER A 280 -6.73 -27.81 -11.53
N LEU A 281 -6.84 -26.71 -10.75
CA LEU A 281 -6.97 -25.36 -11.31
C LEU A 281 -5.72 -24.95 -12.11
N ALA A 282 -4.53 -25.25 -11.61
CA ALA A 282 -3.28 -24.96 -12.32
C ALA A 282 -3.18 -25.75 -13.63
N GLU A 283 -3.57 -27.03 -13.63
CA GLU A 283 -3.63 -27.89 -14.82
C GLU A 283 -4.66 -27.38 -15.84
N ALA A 284 -5.85 -26.95 -15.40
CA ALA A 284 -6.84 -26.35 -16.28
C ALA A 284 -6.31 -25.07 -16.95
N VAL A 285 -5.58 -24.24 -16.21
CA VAL A 285 -4.95 -23.02 -16.75
C VAL A 285 -3.82 -23.33 -17.73
N THR A 286 -2.98 -24.33 -17.47
CA THR A 286 -1.92 -24.73 -18.41
C THR A 286 -2.50 -25.32 -19.69
N LEU A 287 -3.53 -26.17 -19.59
CA LEU A 287 -4.26 -26.72 -20.72
C LEU A 287 -4.91 -25.62 -21.56
N ALA A 288 -5.54 -24.62 -20.93
CA ALA A 288 -6.14 -23.49 -21.64
C ALA A 288 -5.09 -22.65 -22.39
N LYS A 289 -3.90 -22.44 -21.79
CA LYS A 289 -2.78 -21.76 -22.47
C LYS A 289 -2.28 -22.56 -23.67
N GLN A 290 -2.14 -23.88 -23.54
CA GLN A 290 -1.74 -24.75 -24.66
C GLN A 290 -2.77 -24.72 -25.79
N ARG A 291 -4.08 -24.81 -25.49
CA ARG A 291 -5.15 -24.68 -26.48
C ARG A 291 -5.08 -23.35 -27.23
N LYS A 292 -4.86 -22.25 -26.50
CA LYS A 292 -4.70 -20.91 -27.10
C LYS A 292 -3.47 -20.84 -28.00
N GLN A 293 -2.35 -21.41 -27.57
CA GLN A 293 -1.12 -21.41 -28.35
C GLN A 293 -1.28 -22.24 -29.63
N ASN A 294 -1.84 -23.45 -29.52
CA ASN A 294 -2.14 -24.30 -30.67
C ASN A 294 -3.08 -23.61 -31.67
N ALA A 295 -4.10 -22.90 -31.19
CA ALA A 295 -4.99 -22.11 -32.05
C ALA A 295 -4.26 -20.96 -32.77
N LEU A 296 -3.33 -20.27 -32.09
CA LEU A 296 -2.51 -19.23 -32.71
C LEU A 296 -1.55 -19.80 -33.76
N ASP A 297 -0.94 -20.95 -33.49
CA ASP A 297 -0.01 -21.60 -34.40
C ASP A 297 -0.75 -22.18 -35.62
N ALA A 298 -1.96 -22.74 -35.43
CA ALA A 298 -2.85 -23.12 -36.52
C ALA A 298 -3.23 -21.91 -37.41
N ALA A 299 -3.64 -20.78 -36.80
CA ALA A 299 -3.95 -19.56 -37.54
C ALA A 299 -2.74 -18.98 -38.30
N ARG A 300 -1.53 -19.12 -37.76
CA ARG A 300 -0.30 -18.75 -38.47
C ARG A 300 -0.02 -19.67 -39.65
N ALA A 301 -0.19 -20.98 -39.48
CA ALA A 301 -0.01 -21.96 -40.56
C ALA A 301 -1.00 -21.70 -41.70
N GLU A 302 -2.26 -21.39 -41.40
CA GLU A 302 -3.26 -21.00 -42.40
C GLU A 302 -2.88 -19.74 -43.16
N ARG A 303 -2.37 -18.70 -42.47
CA ARG A 303 -1.88 -17.49 -43.15
C ARG A 303 -0.74 -17.80 -44.11
N ILE A 304 0.24 -18.60 -43.67
CA ILE A 304 1.38 -18.99 -44.52
C ILE A 304 0.90 -19.79 -45.74
N TYR A 305 -0.05 -20.70 -45.55
CA TYR A 305 -0.65 -21.46 -46.64
C TYR A 305 -1.38 -20.54 -47.63
N ASN A 306 -2.20 -19.60 -47.14
CA ASN A 306 -2.92 -18.64 -47.96
C ASN A 306 -1.98 -17.70 -48.73
N GLU A 307 -0.88 -17.26 -48.12
CA GLU A 307 0.16 -16.48 -48.81
C GLU A 307 0.83 -17.28 -49.92
N ARG A 308 1.18 -18.55 -49.66
CA ARG A 308 1.76 -19.44 -50.69
C ARG A 308 0.78 -19.67 -51.84
N LYS A 309 -0.49 -19.94 -51.52
CA LYS A 309 -1.58 -20.09 -52.48
C LYS A 309 -1.72 -18.83 -53.34
N HIS A 310 -1.79 -17.65 -52.73
CA HIS A 310 -1.89 -16.38 -53.45
C HIS A 310 -0.68 -16.12 -54.36
N ARG A 311 0.55 -16.39 -53.88
CA ARG A 311 1.76 -16.29 -54.70
C ARG A 311 1.74 -17.24 -55.89
N PHE A 312 1.24 -18.46 -55.71
CA PHE A 312 1.07 -19.44 -56.79
C PHE A 312 0.08 -18.93 -57.85
N PHE A 313 -1.12 -18.51 -57.45
CA PHE A 313 -2.12 -17.96 -58.38
C PHE A 313 -1.62 -16.72 -59.12
N ASN A 314 -0.89 -15.83 -58.44
CA ASN A 314 -0.30 -14.66 -59.08
C ASN A 314 0.74 -15.01 -60.14
N ARG A 315 1.52 -16.09 -59.95
CA ARG A 315 2.46 -16.59 -60.97
C ARG A 315 1.71 -17.16 -62.18
N LEU A 316 0.67 -17.95 -61.92
CA LEU A 316 -0.16 -18.58 -62.94
C LEU A 316 -0.89 -17.51 -63.78
N HIS A 317 -1.46 -16.49 -63.13
CA HIS A 317 -2.09 -15.36 -63.81
C HIS A 317 -1.08 -14.55 -64.66
N LYS A 318 0.16 -14.38 -64.18
CA LYS A 318 1.23 -13.75 -64.97
C LYS A 318 1.61 -14.57 -66.20
N GLN A 319 1.65 -15.90 -66.10
CA GLN A 319 1.89 -16.79 -67.24
C GLN A 319 0.75 -16.69 -68.26
N LEU A 320 -0.50 -16.82 -67.80
CA LEU A 320 -1.68 -16.69 -68.65
C LEU A 320 -1.72 -15.35 -69.39
N LYS A 321 -1.42 -14.24 -68.69
CA LYS A 321 -1.36 -12.90 -69.31
C LYS A 321 -0.26 -12.80 -70.37
N LYS A 322 0.89 -13.44 -70.17
CA LYS A 322 1.97 -13.50 -71.17
C LYS A 322 1.56 -14.32 -72.39
N GLU A 323 0.90 -15.46 -72.19
CA GLU A 323 0.40 -16.30 -73.28
C GLU A 323 -0.68 -15.60 -74.10
N VAL A 324 -1.66 -14.97 -73.45
CA VAL A 324 -2.68 -14.16 -74.11
C VAL A 324 -2.05 -13.00 -74.89
N ALA A 325 -1.08 -12.28 -74.30
CA ALA A 325 -0.36 -11.22 -75.00
C ALA A 325 0.47 -11.76 -76.19
N ALA A 326 1.06 -12.95 -76.07
CA ALA A 326 1.78 -13.60 -77.16
C ALA A 326 0.83 -14.03 -78.30
N LEU A 327 -0.37 -14.52 -77.97
CA LEU A 327 -1.41 -14.84 -78.95
C LEU A 327 -1.90 -13.58 -79.67
N LEU A 328 -2.14 -12.48 -78.95
CA LEU A 328 -2.52 -11.20 -79.55
C LEU A 328 -1.43 -10.68 -80.49
N ARG A 329 -0.15 -10.70 -80.07
CA ARG A 329 0.98 -10.33 -80.94
C ARG A 329 1.14 -11.25 -82.15
N LYS A 330 0.83 -12.55 -82.00
CA LYS A 330 0.85 -13.51 -83.12
C LYS A 330 -0.31 -13.25 -84.09
N LYS A 331 -1.48 -12.83 -83.59
CA LYS A 331 -2.61 -12.39 -84.40
C LYS A 331 -2.29 -11.11 -85.16
N GLU A 332 -1.65 -10.14 -84.52
CA GLU A 332 -1.17 -8.89 -85.15
C GLU A 332 -0.10 -9.16 -86.24
N ARG A 333 0.83 -10.10 -86.01
CA ARG A 333 1.85 -10.49 -87.02
C ARG A 333 1.29 -11.24 -88.24
N ASN A 334 0.11 -11.84 -88.13
CA ASN A 334 -0.48 -12.66 -89.19
C ASN A 334 -1.41 -11.88 -90.14
N ASN A 335 -1.41 -10.54 -90.14
CA ASN A 335 -2.17 -9.68 -91.08
C ASN A 335 -3.63 -10.11 -91.30
N GLY A 336 -4.31 -10.54 -90.23
CA GLY A 336 -5.75 -10.72 -90.25
C GLY A 336 -6.42 -9.38 -90.05
N ILE A 337 -6.90 -8.78 -91.14
CA ILE A 337 -7.84 -7.65 -91.17
C ILE A 337 -8.93 -7.90 -90.10
N THR A 338 -8.87 -7.14 -89.01
CA THR A 338 -9.98 -6.96 -88.10
C THR A 338 -10.93 -5.94 -88.74
N PRO A 339 -12.22 -6.25 -88.92
CA PRO A 339 -13.19 -5.30 -89.42
C PRO A 339 -13.34 -4.15 -88.42
N GLU A 340 -13.40 -2.93 -88.95
CA GLU A 340 -13.80 -1.72 -88.22
C GLU A 340 -15.18 -1.96 -87.56
N PRO A 341 -15.34 -1.62 -86.27
CA PRO A 341 -16.67 -1.56 -85.68
C PRO A 341 -17.35 -0.26 -86.12
N GLU A 342 -18.39 -0.40 -86.92
CA GLU A 342 -19.32 0.66 -87.29
C GLU A 342 -19.97 1.28 -86.04
N ASP A 343 -19.99 2.62 -86.03
CA ASP A 343 -20.70 3.47 -85.08
C ASP A 343 -22.21 3.20 -85.14
N THR A 344 -22.75 2.47 -84.17
CA THR A 344 -24.20 2.46 -83.91
C THR A 344 -24.53 2.43 -82.41
N GLU A 345 -25.25 3.48 -82.01
CA GLU A 345 -26.37 3.51 -81.07
C GLU A 345 -26.23 2.96 -79.63
N THR A 346 -26.46 3.89 -78.71
CA THR A 346 -27.17 3.73 -77.41
C THR A 346 -27.62 2.32 -77.07
N MET A 347 -26.84 1.61 -76.25
CA MET A 347 -27.25 0.33 -75.65
C MET A 347 -26.79 0.23 -74.19
N HIS A 348 -27.74 -0.19 -73.36
CA HIS A 348 -27.69 -0.30 -71.90
C HIS A 348 -26.47 -1.09 -71.35
N PRO A 349 -26.06 -0.81 -70.10
CA PRO A 349 -25.00 -1.58 -69.44
C PRO A 349 -25.38 -3.08 -69.41
N PRO A 350 -24.49 -3.98 -69.86
CA PRO A 350 -24.78 -5.40 -69.89
C PRO A 350 -24.93 -5.95 -68.47
N LYS A 351 -26.10 -6.56 -68.20
CA LYS A 351 -26.31 -7.43 -67.05
C LYS A 351 -25.38 -8.65 -67.20
N SER A 352 -24.18 -8.58 -66.61
CA SER A 352 -23.30 -9.74 -66.53
C SER A 352 -23.95 -10.81 -65.67
N ARG A 353 -24.36 -11.90 -66.32
CA ARG A 353 -25.02 -13.07 -65.71
C ARG A 353 -24.04 -14.07 -65.09
N TYR A 354 -22.77 -13.67 -64.93
CA TYR A 354 -21.74 -14.43 -64.22
C TYR A 354 -20.89 -13.49 -63.35
N ALA A 355 -21.56 -12.73 -62.50
CA ALA A 355 -20.89 -12.25 -61.30
C ALA A 355 -20.83 -13.43 -60.33
N TYR A 356 -19.65 -14.03 -60.15
CA TYR A 356 -19.37 -14.90 -59.00
C TYR A 356 -19.44 -14.03 -57.74
N LYS A 357 -20.68 -13.68 -57.35
CA LYS A 357 -21.02 -13.02 -56.10
C LYS A 357 -20.96 -14.11 -55.04
N ASN A 358 -19.74 -14.38 -54.58
CA ASN A 358 -19.56 -14.49 -53.14
C ASN A 358 -18.85 -13.21 -52.73
N THR A 359 -19.65 -12.15 -52.60
CA THR A 359 -19.21 -10.91 -51.95
C THR A 359 -18.57 -11.28 -50.61
N ALA A 360 -17.51 -10.57 -50.21
CA ALA A 360 -16.83 -10.84 -48.94
C ALA A 360 -17.80 -10.88 -47.74
N ASP A 361 -18.95 -10.21 -47.85
CA ASP A 361 -20.05 -10.24 -46.88
C ASP A 361 -20.85 -11.55 -46.86
N GLN A 362 -20.98 -12.25 -47.99
CA GLN A 362 -21.59 -13.59 -48.06
C GLN A 362 -20.69 -14.64 -47.42
N ILE A 363 -19.38 -14.59 -47.67
CA ILE A 363 -18.39 -15.44 -46.98
C ILE A 363 -18.36 -15.11 -45.48
N ARG A 364 -18.56 -13.85 -45.09
CA ARG A 364 -18.64 -13.45 -43.68
C ARG A 364 -19.91 -13.99 -43.02
N ASN A 365 -21.05 -13.94 -43.70
CA ASN A 365 -22.32 -14.43 -43.21
C ASN A 365 -22.39 -15.96 -43.16
N GLU A 366 -21.80 -16.67 -44.13
CA GLU A 366 -21.68 -18.13 -44.11
C GLU A 366 -20.79 -18.60 -42.95
N ASN A 367 -19.70 -17.89 -42.67
CA ASN A 367 -18.86 -18.19 -41.50
C ASN A 367 -19.58 -17.89 -40.17
N ILE A 368 -20.37 -16.82 -40.09
CA ILE A 368 -21.16 -16.50 -38.89
C ILE A 368 -22.24 -17.57 -38.67
N SER A 369 -22.97 -17.95 -39.72
CA SER A 369 -24.00 -18.97 -39.65
C SER A 369 -23.44 -20.36 -39.33
N ALA A 370 -22.28 -20.73 -39.88
CA ALA A 370 -21.57 -21.95 -39.52
C ALA A 370 -21.08 -21.93 -38.06
N THR A 371 -20.63 -20.78 -37.54
CA THR A 371 -20.27 -20.65 -36.13
C THR A 371 -21.48 -20.68 -35.20
N GLU A 372 -22.61 -20.09 -35.57
CA GLU A 372 -23.86 -20.17 -34.80
C GLU A 372 -24.43 -21.59 -34.80
N ALA A 373 -24.37 -22.31 -35.92
CA ALA A 373 -24.75 -23.72 -36.01
C ALA A 373 -23.83 -24.61 -35.14
N ALA A 374 -22.53 -24.35 -35.11
CA ALA A 374 -21.59 -25.06 -34.22
C ALA A 374 -21.82 -24.75 -32.74
N ILE A 375 -22.22 -23.51 -32.40
CA ILE A 375 -22.56 -23.12 -31.02
C ILE A 375 -23.87 -23.80 -30.59
N ASN A 376 -24.89 -23.84 -31.46
CA ASN A 376 -26.17 -24.50 -31.18
C ASN A 376 -26.06 -26.04 -31.14
N ALA A 377 -25.17 -26.64 -31.95
CA ALA A 377 -24.87 -28.07 -31.83
C ALA A 377 -24.18 -28.39 -30.50
N ARG A 378 -23.35 -27.46 -30.00
CA ARG A 378 -22.60 -27.62 -28.75
C ARG A 378 -23.41 -27.30 -27.49
N SER A 379 -24.48 -26.50 -27.59
CA SER A 379 -25.39 -26.28 -26.46
C SER A 379 -26.19 -27.56 -26.14
N HIS A 380 -26.47 -28.39 -27.13
CA HIS A 380 -27.16 -29.68 -26.93
C HIS A 380 -26.29 -30.73 -26.20
N GLU A 381 -24.95 -30.58 -26.21
CA GLU A 381 -24.01 -31.44 -25.46
C GLU A 381 -23.89 -31.04 -23.98
N PHE A 382 -24.44 -29.89 -23.58
CA PHE A 382 -24.29 -29.34 -22.23
C PHE A 382 -25.57 -29.40 -21.37
N ASP A 383 -26.69 -29.89 -21.92
CA ASP A 383 -27.97 -30.07 -21.22
C ASP A 383 -28.05 -31.35 -20.36
N GLY A 384 -26.93 -32.08 -20.21
CA GLY A 384 -26.92 -33.37 -19.52
C GLY A 384 -26.56 -33.35 -18.03
N ILE A 385 -26.20 -32.20 -17.42
CA ILE A 385 -25.71 -32.18 -16.03
C ILE A 385 -26.17 -30.92 -15.30
N VAL A 386 -27.48 -30.74 -15.08
CA VAL A 386 -28.06 -30.13 -13.87
C VAL A 386 -29.53 -30.57 -13.79
N GLU A 387 -29.91 -31.34 -12.78
CA GLU A 387 -31.33 -31.53 -12.42
C GLU A 387 -31.91 -30.20 -11.90
N PRO A 388 -33.08 -29.75 -12.41
CA PRO A 388 -33.72 -28.54 -11.91
C PRO A 388 -34.55 -28.84 -10.66
N VAL A 389 -34.16 -28.25 -9.52
CA VAL A 389 -35.05 -28.05 -8.38
C VAL A 389 -36.08 -26.99 -8.77
N ALA A 390 -37.34 -27.42 -8.80
CA ALA A 390 -38.50 -26.61 -9.16
C ALA A 390 -38.65 -25.37 -8.28
N THR A 391 -38.82 -24.19 -8.91
CA THR A 391 -39.56 -23.07 -8.33
C THR A 391 -40.33 -22.32 -9.42
N ALA A 392 -41.45 -21.76 -8.97
CA ALA A 392 -42.64 -21.40 -9.73
C ALA A 392 -42.46 -20.29 -10.79
N ALA A 393 -43.37 -20.36 -11.75
CA ALA A 393 -43.54 -19.48 -12.90
C ALA A 393 -43.90 -18.03 -12.54
N VAL A 394 -43.29 -17.08 -13.27
CA VAL A 394 -43.86 -15.75 -13.52
C VAL A 394 -43.60 -15.41 -14.99
N ASP A 395 -44.69 -15.23 -15.72
CA ASP A 395 -44.77 -14.79 -17.12
C ASP A 395 -44.05 -13.45 -17.35
N THR A 396 -43.12 -13.39 -18.30
CA THR A 396 -42.75 -12.14 -18.98
C THR A 396 -42.34 -12.38 -20.44
N GLN A 397 -42.97 -11.62 -21.33
CA GLN A 397 -42.84 -11.64 -22.79
C GLN A 397 -41.47 -11.12 -23.28
N PRO A 398 -40.91 -11.62 -24.41
CA PRO A 398 -39.63 -11.16 -24.95
C PRO A 398 -39.77 -9.93 -25.87
N ILE A 399 -39.01 -8.87 -25.56
CA ILE A 399 -38.81 -7.68 -26.41
C ILE A 399 -37.55 -7.88 -27.28
N PRO A 400 -37.56 -7.51 -28.58
CA PRO A 400 -36.47 -7.82 -29.51
C PRO A 400 -35.21 -6.95 -29.30
N ILE A 401 -34.07 -7.61 -29.17
CA ILE A 401 -32.74 -6.99 -29.00
C ILE A 401 -32.18 -6.57 -30.38
N ALA A 402 -31.88 -5.28 -30.51
CA ALA A 402 -31.25 -4.68 -31.68
C ALA A 402 -29.75 -5.03 -31.80
N LYS A 403 -29.31 -5.22 -33.05
CA LYS A 403 -27.94 -5.53 -33.49
C LYS A 403 -26.92 -4.45 -33.07
N PRO A 404 -25.72 -4.80 -32.57
CA PRO A 404 -24.66 -3.83 -32.31
C PRO A 404 -23.94 -3.38 -33.58
N SER A 405 -24.01 -2.10 -33.88
CA SER A 405 -23.19 -1.42 -34.89
C SER A 405 -21.76 -1.22 -34.39
N ASN A 406 -20.80 -1.59 -35.23
CA ASN A 406 -19.35 -1.53 -35.03
C ASN A 406 -18.82 -0.09 -35.23
N PRO A 407 -18.21 0.60 -34.25
CA PRO A 407 -17.64 1.92 -34.49
C PRO A 407 -16.17 1.86 -34.90
N GLY A 408 -15.88 2.65 -35.92
CA GLY A 408 -14.59 2.80 -36.57
C GLY A 408 -13.45 3.17 -35.64
N ARG A 409 -12.32 2.52 -35.92
CA ARG A 409 -11.00 2.73 -35.35
C ARG A 409 -10.43 4.08 -35.80
N SER A 410 -10.68 5.16 -35.06
CA SER A 410 -9.91 6.41 -35.20
C SER A 410 -8.58 6.29 -34.46
N LYS A 411 -7.49 6.13 -35.22
CA LYS A 411 -6.12 6.26 -34.72
C LYS A 411 -5.86 7.72 -34.34
N SER A 412 -5.89 8.04 -33.05
CA SER A 412 -5.27 9.27 -32.56
C SER A 412 -3.75 9.07 -32.56
N GLN A 413 -3.07 9.68 -33.52
CA GLN A 413 -1.63 9.83 -33.55
C GLN A 413 -1.18 10.64 -32.32
N GLN A 414 -0.54 9.98 -31.36
CA GLN A 414 0.42 10.68 -30.50
C GLN A 414 1.77 10.67 -31.22
N PRO A 415 2.51 11.80 -31.25
CA PRO A 415 3.84 11.82 -31.82
C PRO A 415 4.77 11.02 -30.90
N SER A 416 5.27 9.89 -31.40
CA SER A 416 6.37 9.14 -30.81
C SER A 416 7.65 9.96 -30.95
N ILE A 417 7.91 10.83 -29.98
CA ILE A 417 9.21 11.49 -29.83
C ILE A 417 10.23 10.40 -29.49
N ALA A 418 11.31 10.40 -30.26
CA ALA A 418 12.31 9.35 -30.35
C ALA A 418 12.80 8.84 -28.99
N ALA A 419 12.95 7.52 -28.95
CA ALA A 419 13.36 6.72 -27.82
C ALA A 419 14.80 7.02 -27.40
N ASP A 420 14.96 7.91 -26.42
CA ASP A 420 16.07 7.84 -25.50
C ASP A 420 15.62 7.01 -24.29
N GLY A 421 16.26 5.86 -24.07
CA GLY A 421 15.75 4.65 -23.38
C GLY A 421 15.36 4.79 -21.90
N PHE A 422 14.43 5.68 -21.58
CA PHE A 422 13.82 5.85 -20.27
C PHE A 422 12.38 5.33 -20.34
N SER A 423 12.19 4.02 -20.09
CA SER A 423 10.85 3.44 -19.95
C SER A 423 10.20 3.82 -18.60
N GLU A 424 10.98 4.31 -17.65
CA GLU A 424 10.54 4.69 -16.31
C GLU A 424 10.70 6.20 -16.09
N GLU A 425 9.83 6.75 -15.25
CA GLU A 425 9.85 8.15 -14.88
C GLU A 425 11.16 8.54 -14.16
N PRO A 426 11.90 9.57 -14.59
CA PRO A 426 13.25 9.86 -14.05
C PRO A 426 13.32 10.05 -12.53
N ARG A 427 12.30 10.70 -11.93
CA ARG A 427 12.23 10.95 -10.48
C ARG A 427 11.99 9.68 -9.65
N SER A 428 11.64 8.57 -10.28
CA SER A 428 11.50 7.26 -9.61
C SER A 428 12.82 6.75 -9.04
N TRP A 429 13.97 7.30 -9.45
CA TRP A 429 15.27 6.94 -8.87
C TRP A 429 15.65 7.77 -7.64
N CYS A 430 15.01 8.91 -7.40
CA CYS A 430 15.23 9.70 -6.20
C CYS A 430 14.79 8.96 -4.92
N THR A 431 15.48 9.20 -3.82
CA THR A 431 15.03 8.77 -2.49
C THR A 431 13.91 9.68 -1.97
N ILE A 432 13.16 9.24 -0.95
CA ILE A 432 12.06 10.04 -0.39
C ILE A 432 12.58 11.38 0.15
N ASP A 433 13.75 11.38 0.81
CA ASP A 433 14.38 12.60 1.35
C ASP A 433 14.79 13.57 0.23
N GLU A 434 15.40 13.08 -0.85
CA GLU A 434 15.73 13.89 -2.04
C GLU A 434 14.46 14.48 -2.67
N LEU A 435 13.36 13.74 -2.73
CA LEU A 435 12.08 14.24 -3.23
C LEU A 435 11.46 15.31 -2.32
N HIS A 436 11.59 15.17 -0.99
CA HIS A 436 11.18 16.20 -0.04
C HIS A 436 12.03 17.48 -0.15
N ASP A 437 13.32 17.36 -0.44
CA ASP A 437 14.20 18.50 -0.71
C ASP A 437 13.77 19.24 -1.98
N LEU A 438 13.36 18.51 -3.02
CA LEU A 438 12.80 19.11 -4.24
C LEU A 438 11.48 19.85 -3.97
N LEU A 439 10.60 19.28 -3.14
CA LEU A 439 9.37 19.98 -2.72
C LEU A 439 9.70 21.28 -1.97
N ARG A 440 10.68 21.25 -1.05
CA ARG A 440 11.14 22.44 -0.33
C ARG A 440 11.72 23.50 -1.25
N ALA A 441 12.58 23.09 -2.19
CA ALA A 441 13.21 24.00 -3.15
C ALA A 441 12.17 24.70 -4.05
N ARG A 442 11.02 24.07 -4.27
CA ARG A 442 9.89 24.62 -5.04
C ARG A 442 8.87 25.37 -4.19
N GLY A 443 9.11 25.53 -2.89
CA GLY A 443 8.18 26.21 -1.97
C GLY A 443 6.89 25.43 -1.71
N MET A 444 6.85 24.13 -1.98
CA MET A 444 5.67 23.31 -1.73
C MET A 444 5.67 22.78 -0.28
N LEU A 445 4.50 22.77 0.36
CA LEU A 445 4.34 22.31 1.75
C LEU A 445 4.63 20.80 1.88
N LEU A 446 5.48 20.38 2.83
CA LEU A 446 5.67 18.94 3.10
C LEU A 446 4.52 18.40 3.94
N ASN A 447 3.90 17.31 3.49
CA ASN A 447 2.92 16.59 4.29
C ASN A 447 3.59 15.38 4.95
N ARG A 448 4.38 15.63 6.02
CA ARG A 448 5.36 14.68 6.58
C ARG A 448 4.81 13.34 7.07
N MET A 449 3.51 13.20 7.28
CA MET A 449 2.96 12.04 7.98
C MET A 449 2.38 10.94 7.08
N LYS A 450 2.14 11.15 5.77
CA LYS A 450 1.42 10.17 4.93
C LYS A 450 1.80 10.09 3.44
N GLU A 451 2.82 10.81 2.97
CA GLU A 451 3.12 10.82 1.53
C GLU A 451 4.04 9.66 1.11
N ASN A 452 3.50 8.76 0.28
CA ASN A 452 4.29 7.73 -0.41
C ASN A 452 5.09 8.36 -1.56
N LYS A 453 6.23 7.76 -1.93
CA LYS A 453 7.11 8.17 -3.03
C LYS A 453 6.35 8.47 -4.33
N ALA A 454 5.41 7.60 -4.72
CA ALA A 454 4.61 7.77 -5.93
C ALA A 454 3.71 9.03 -5.87
N ILE A 455 3.20 9.37 -4.68
CA ILE A 455 2.35 10.54 -4.46
C ILE A 455 3.19 11.82 -4.61
N ILE A 456 4.37 11.86 -4.01
CA ILE A 456 5.29 13.00 -4.11
C ILE A 456 5.68 13.26 -5.56
N ILE A 457 6.01 12.19 -6.29
CA ILE A 457 6.35 12.27 -7.72
C ILE A 457 5.17 12.81 -8.54
N SER A 458 3.96 12.28 -8.33
CA SER A 458 2.75 12.76 -8.99
C SER A 458 2.48 14.24 -8.69
N ARG A 459 2.70 14.69 -7.45
CA ARG A 459 2.55 16.09 -7.03
C ARG A 459 3.55 17.00 -7.74
N LEU A 460 4.82 16.61 -7.80
CA LEU A 460 5.86 17.34 -8.54
C LEU A 460 5.54 17.44 -10.03
N ASN A 461 5.01 16.37 -10.62
CA ASN A 461 4.60 16.38 -12.03
C ASN A 461 3.40 17.27 -12.30
N ASN A 462 2.43 17.28 -11.39
CA ASN A 462 1.27 18.15 -11.51
C ASN A 462 1.69 19.62 -11.37
N GLU A 463 2.62 19.91 -10.44
CA GLU A 463 3.23 21.23 -10.33
C GLU A 463 3.91 21.63 -11.64
N ASP A 464 4.76 20.77 -12.21
CA ASP A 464 5.42 21.06 -13.50
C ASP A 464 4.43 21.32 -14.65
N LYS A 465 3.27 20.65 -14.63
CA LYS A 465 2.20 20.88 -15.62
C LYS A 465 1.54 22.24 -15.43
N THR A 466 1.34 22.68 -14.19
CA THR A 466 0.70 23.98 -13.87
C THR A 466 1.66 25.15 -13.99
N THR A 467 2.95 24.93 -13.79
CA THR A 467 4.00 25.95 -13.90
C THR A 467 4.07 26.54 -15.32
N SER A 468 4.30 27.85 -15.40
CA SER A 468 4.44 28.55 -16.69
C SER A 468 5.73 28.14 -17.40
N ILE A 469 5.79 28.34 -18.72
CA ILE A 469 6.98 28.00 -19.52
C ILE A 469 8.21 28.81 -19.05
N GLU A 470 8.01 30.09 -18.70
CA GLU A 470 9.08 30.97 -18.21
C GLU A 470 9.67 30.47 -16.89
N GLN A 471 8.82 30.11 -15.92
CA GLN A 471 9.27 29.54 -14.65
C GLN A 471 10.00 28.20 -14.83
N LEU A 472 9.56 27.34 -15.78
CA LEU A 472 10.28 26.11 -16.10
C LEU A 472 11.69 26.41 -16.67
N ARG A 473 11.82 27.45 -17.49
CA ARG A 473 13.12 27.91 -18.00
C ARG A 473 14.01 28.44 -16.88
N ASP A 474 13.45 29.21 -15.93
CA ASP A 474 14.20 29.72 -14.78
C ASP A 474 14.69 28.58 -13.87
N LEU A 475 13.84 27.57 -13.63
CA LEU A 475 14.22 26.38 -12.87
C LEU A 475 15.32 25.57 -13.55
N LEU A 476 15.28 25.43 -14.88
CA LEU A 476 16.33 24.76 -15.65
C LEU A 476 17.63 25.58 -15.68
N LYS A 477 17.52 26.91 -15.81
CA LYS A 477 18.66 27.83 -15.77
C LYS A 477 19.38 27.79 -14.43
N ALA A 478 18.63 27.73 -13.32
CA ALA A 478 19.19 27.57 -11.98
C ALA A 478 19.94 26.23 -11.79
N ARG A 479 19.65 25.22 -12.61
CA ARG A 479 20.30 23.91 -12.62
C ARG A 479 21.36 23.76 -13.72
N HIS A 480 21.65 24.82 -14.46
CA HIS A 480 22.58 24.82 -15.60
C HIS A 480 22.23 23.81 -16.71
N GLU A 481 20.94 23.67 -17.05
CA GLU A 481 20.46 22.81 -18.14
C GLU A 481 19.82 23.62 -19.28
N ASP A 482 19.70 23.01 -20.47
CA ASP A 482 19.17 23.66 -21.66
C ASP A 482 17.69 24.06 -21.51
N PHE A 483 17.41 25.36 -21.64
CA PHE A 483 16.10 25.98 -21.47
C PHE A 483 15.29 26.16 -22.77
N ASN A 484 15.81 25.68 -23.91
CA ASN A 484 15.15 25.76 -25.22
C ASN A 484 14.33 24.49 -25.51
N GLY A 485 13.05 24.62 -25.87
CA GLY A 485 12.21 23.49 -26.27
C GLY A 485 10.73 23.69 -25.99
N ALA A 486 9.93 22.69 -26.37
CA ALA A 486 8.50 22.66 -26.06
C ALA A 486 8.27 22.41 -24.56
N LYS A 487 7.12 22.83 -24.01
CA LYS A 487 6.81 22.68 -22.57
C LYS A 487 7.03 21.25 -22.05
N ALA A 488 6.58 20.25 -22.81
CA ALA A 488 6.75 18.84 -22.46
C ALA A 488 8.23 18.41 -22.38
N GLU A 489 9.08 18.94 -23.25
CA GLU A 489 10.53 18.67 -23.22
C GLU A 489 11.20 19.33 -22.02
N LEU A 490 10.84 20.59 -21.72
CA LEU A 490 11.34 21.30 -20.54
C LEU A 490 10.96 20.57 -19.25
N MET A 491 9.70 20.11 -19.12
CA MET A 491 9.27 19.30 -17.98
C MET A 491 10.08 18.00 -17.86
N ARG A 492 10.28 17.28 -18.98
CA ARG A 492 11.06 16.04 -18.98
C ARG A 492 12.53 16.29 -18.61
N ARG A 493 13.15 17.36 -19.14
CA ARG A 493 14.52 17.75 -18.77
C ARG A 493 14.64 18.15 -17.31
N LEU A 494 13.64 18.86 -16.78
CA LEU A 494 13.62 19.21 -15.36
C LEU A 494 13.54 17.96 -14.48
N ALA A 495 12.69 16.99 -14.85
CA ALA A 495 12.61 15.70 -14.15
C ALA A 495 13.93 14.91 -14.22
N ILE A 496 14.63 14.93 -15.37
CA ILE A 496 15.94 14.30 -15.51
C ILE A 496 17.00 15.03 -14.66
N SER A 497 16.99 16.36 -14.65
CA SER A 497 17.94 17.17 -13.85
C SER A 497 17.72 16.96 -12.35
N ASP A 498 16.46 16.91 -11.90
CA ASP A 498 16.10 16.52 -10.55
C ASP A 498 16.66 15.13 -10.21
N ALA A 499 16.52 14.16 -11.12
CA ALA A 499 17.04 12.81 -10.94
C ALA A 499 18.59 12.73 -10.97
N LYS A 500 19.27 13.56 -11.77
CA LYS A 500 20.76 13.65 -11.82
C LYS A 500 21.38 13.98 -10.48
N SER A 501 20.66 14.70 -9.62
CA SER A 501 21.09 15.00 -8.25
C SER A 501 21.04 13.78 -7.33
N SER A 502 20.25 12.76 -7.67
CA SER A 502 20.12 11.55 -6.86
C SER A 502 21.34 10.64 -6.98
N ARG A 503 21.78 10.11 -5.82
CA ARG A 503 22.88 9.15 -5.76
C ARG A 503 22.63 7.91 -6.63
N ARG A 504 21.38 7.43 -6.68
CA ARG A 504 21.01 6.22 -7.41
C ARG A 504 21.13 6.43 -8.93
N TYR A 505 20.70 7.59 -9.41
CA TYR A 505 20.84 7.97 -10.81
C TYR A 505 22.32 8.00 -11.23
N GLN A 506 23.17 8.65 -10.44
CA GLN A 506 24.60 8.73 -10.71
C GLN A 506 25.23 7.33 -10.78
N THR A 507 24.89 6.42 -9.87
CA THR A 507 25.47 5.06 -9.89
C THR A 507 25.11 4.23 -11.12
N LEU A 508 23.94 4.46 -11.72
CA LEU A 508 23.40 3.65 -12.82
C LEU A 508 23.68 4.24 -14.20
N ARG A 509 23.66 5.58 -14.34
CA ARG A 509 23.63 6.26 -15.64
C ARG A 509 24.84 7.12 -15.96
N THR A 510 25.60 7.60 -14.97
CA THR A 510 26.87 8.26 -15.33
C THR A 510 27.85 7.17 -15.74
N ASN A 511 28.24 7.16 -17.01
CA ASN A 511 29.36 6.37 -17.50
C ASN A 511 30.58 6.79 -16.67
N ARG A 512 30.92 5.98 -15.67
CA ARG A 512 32.20 6.16 -14.97
C ARG A 512 33.29 5.96 -16.01
N PRO A 513 34.29 6.84 -16.10
CA PRO A 513 35.45 6.55 -16.94
C PRO A 513 36.01 5.20 -16.49
N LEU A 514 36.09 4.28 -17.44
CA LEU A 514 36.78 3.02 -17.23
C LEU A 514 38.27 3.38 -17.05
N ASP A 515 38.95 2.77 -16.08
CA ASP A 515 40.40 2.85 -16.07
C ASP A 515 40.97 2.11 -17.29
N GLU A 516 42.26 2.28 -17.53
CA GLU A 516 43.00 1.61 -18.62
C GLU A 516 42.89 0.07 -18.56
N ASN A 517 42.46 -0.49 -17.42
CA ASN A 517 42.24 -1.92 -17.22
C ASN A 517 40.78 -2.36 -17.42
N GLY A 518 39.90 -1.46 -17.91
CA GLY A 518 38.48 -1.75 -18.10
C GLY A 518 37.67 -1.89 -16.81
N ASN A 519 38.25 -1.55 -15.66
CA ASN A 519 37.55 -1.52 -14.38
C ASN A 519 36.92 -0.14 -14.16
N ARG A 520 35.74 -0.13 -13.54
CA ARG A 520 35.04 1.12 -13.24
C ARG A 520 35.83 1.88 -12.16
N THR A 521 36.49 2.98 -12.53
CA THR A 521 37.20 3.83 -11.55
C THR A 521 36.27 4.21 -10.40
N ARG A 522 36.71 3.94 -9.16
CA ARG A 522 36.05 4.46 -7.96
C ARG A 522 36.39 5.95 -7.87
N VAL A 523 35.53 6.81 -8.40
CA VAL A 523 35.62 8.25 -8.13
C VAL A 523 35.49 8.43 -6.62
N LYS A 524 36.61 8.79 -5.98
CA LYS A 524 36.65 9.24 -4.59
C LYS A 524 35.90 10.58 -4.59
N MET A 525 34.63 10.57 -4.21
CA MET A 525 33.91 11.82 -3.96
C MET A 525 34.70 12.65 -2.94
N PRO A 526 34.72 13.99 -3.07
CA PRO A 526 35.31 14.86 -2.06
C PRO A 526 34.76 14.44 -0.70
N ALA A 527 35.66 14.21 0.25
CA ALA A 527 35.29 13.78 1.57
C ALA A 527 34.24 14.76 2.10
N LYS A 528 33.05 14.25 2.46
CA LYS A 528 32.06 15.06 3.17
C LYS A 528 32.80 15.77 4.31
N PRO A 529 32.58 17.08 4.52
CA PRO A 529 33.25 17.81 5.59
C PRO A 529 33.12 16.99 6.86
N ALA A 530 34.26 16.65 7.45
CA ALA A 530 34.37 15.61 8.45
C ALA A 530 33.40 15.91 9.60
N VAL A 531 32.27 15.20 9.62
CA VAL A 531 31.52 15.03 10.84
C VAL A 531 32.49 14.34 11.78
N SER A 532 32.86 15.04 12.85
CA SER A 532 33.82 14.63 13.88
C SER A 532 33.76 13.12 14.14
N LYS A 533 34.94 12.48 14.21
CA LYS A 533 35.21 11.04 14.35
C LYS A 533 34.65 10.38 15.64
N ALA A 534 33.45 10.72 16.09
CA ALA A 534 32.93 10.33 17.40
C ALA A 534 31.92 9.15 17.36
N THR A 535 31.53 8.63 16.20
CA THR A 535 30.53 7.55 16.15
C THR A 535 30.95 6.42 15.22
N THR A 536 32.01 5.72 15.59
CA THR A 536 32.20 4.33 15.17
C THR A 536 31.14 3.51 15.92
N ARG A 537 30.02 3.18 15.27
CA ARG A 537 29.01 2.30 15.84
C ARG A 537 29.60 0.90 15.95
N TYR A 538 29.98 0.50 17.17
CA TYR A 538 30.33 -0.88 17.47
C TYR A 538 29.07 -1.74 17.33
N ASN A 539 29.14 -2.80 16.54
CA ASN A 539 28.10 -3.82 16.50
C ASN A 539 28.06 -4.51 17.87
N ALA A 540 26.91 -4.44 18.55
CA ALA A 540 26.72 -4.97 19.90
C ALA A 540 26.98 -6.49 20.03
N ARG A 541 27.12 -7.22 18.91
CA ARG A 541 27.42 -8.65 18.87
C ARG A 541 28.89 -9.00 19.16
N ASP A 542 29.81 -8.04 19.10
CA ASP A 542 31.25 -8.31 19.25
C ASP A 542 31.82 -7.98 20.64
N VAL A 543 30.98 -7.54 21.59
CA VAL A 543 31.40 -7.18 22.95
C VAL A 543 30.95 -8.26 23.93
N THR A 544 31.89 -9.10 24.37
CA THR A 544 31.68 -10.00 25.50
C THR A 544 32.16 -9.34 26.80
N ILE A 545 31.31 -9.33 27.83
CA ILE A 545 31.64 -8.78 29.14
C ILE A 545 32.28 -9.89 29.98
N LYS A 546 33.55 -9.72 30.37
CA LYS A 546 34.21 -10.56 31.38
C LYS A 546 34.59 -9.68 32.57
N ASN A 547 34.26 -10.11 33.78
CA ASN A 547 34.53 -9.40 35.04
C ASN A 547 34.07 -7.93 35.04
N GLY A 548 32.88 -7.66 34.47
CA GLY A 548 32.28 -6.33 34.48
C GLY A 548 32.97 -5.27 33.60
N LYS A 549 33.99 -5.64 32.81
CA LYS A 549 34.65 -4.76 31.83
C LYS A 549 34.40 -5.26 30.40
N PRO A 550 34.08 -4.37 29.44
CA PRO A 550 33.93 -4.76 28.04
C PRO A 550 35.30 -5.12 27.47
N VAL A 551 35.51 -6.41 27.17
CA VAL A 551 36.74 -6.89 26.53
C VAL A 551 36.43 -7.17 25.06
N VAL A 552 37.02 -6.37 24.18
CA VAL A 552 36.97 -6.60 22.73
C VAL A 552 37.82 -7.82 22.42
N LYS A 553 37.25 -8.88 21.84
CA LYS A 553 38.02 -10.05 21.43
C LYS A 553 39.05 -9.62 20.38
N PRO A 554 40.36 -9.87 20.59
CA PRO A 554 41.35 -9.62 19.55
C PRO A 554 41.01 -10.49 18.33
N GLN A 555 40.82 -9.87 17.17
CA GLN A 555 40.64 -10.59 15.92
C GLN A 555 41.93 -11.36 15.62
N THR A 556 41.89 -12.69 15.69
CA THR A 556 42.97 -13.52 15.19
C THR A 556 43.03 -13.40 13.67
N PRO A 557 44.23 -13.30 13.07
CA PRO A 557 44.37 -13.19 11.63
C PRO A 557 43.88 -14.49 10.98
N THR A 558 42.73 -14.43 10.32
CA THR A 558 42.19 -15.54 9.53
C THR A 558 43.12 -15.78 8.33
N THR A 559 43.84 -16.90 8.36
CA THR A 559 44.57 -17.41 7.22
C THR A 559 43.59 -17.75 6.09
N LYS A 560 43.91 -17.27 4.88
CA LYS A 560 43.13 -17.46 3.66
C LYS A 560 42.93 -18.96 3.39
N LYS A 561 41.71 -19.47 3.56
CA LYS A 561 41.32 -20.80 3.09
C LYS A 561 41.24 -20.78 1.57
N ARG A 562 42.16 -21.54 0.97
CA ARG A 562 42.37 -21.79 -0.46
C ARG A 562 41.11 -22.45 -1.06
N ALA A 563 40.69 -21.99 -2.23
CA ALA A 563 39.53 -22.50 -2.95
C ALA A 563 39.71 -23.98 -3.33
N SER A 564 38.71 -24.79 -2.99
CA SER A 564 38.59 -26.20 -3.40
C SER A 564 38.18 -26.25 -4.87
N THR A 565 39.03 -26.89 -5.68
CA THR A 565 38.78 -27.20 -7.09
C THR A 565 37.73 -28.31 -7.19
N ARG A 566 36.64 -28.03 -7.93
CA ARG A 566 35.66 -29.03 -8.34
C ARG A 566 36.32 -30.02 -9.29
N LYS A 567 36.44 -31.29 -8.88
CA LYS A 567 36.69 -32.43 -9.79
C LYS A 567 35.35 -32.97 -10.30
N THR A 568 35.28 -33.13 -11.61
CA THR A 568 34.26 -33.87 -12.38
C THR A 568 34.30 -35.37 -12.04
N PRO A 569 33.17 -36.10 -12.03
CA PRO A 569 33.20 -37.55 -12.12
C PRO A 569 32.88 -38.03 -13.55
N ALA A 570 33.82 -38.78 -14.12
CA ALA A 570 33.60 -39.66 -15.25
C ALA A 570 33.26 -41.08 -14.75
N LYS A 571 32.38 -41.72 -15.53
CA LYS A 571 32.06 -43.14 -15.76
C LYS A 571 32.79 -44.27 -15.01
N ALA A 572 32.02 -45.37 -14.94
CA ALA A 572 32.40 -46.79 -14.91
C ALA A 572 32.46 -47.43 -13.50
N VAL A 573 31.52 -48.31 -13.09
CA VAL A 573 31.18 -49.68 -13.55
C VAL A 573 31.77 -50.73 -12.59
N THR A 574 30.84 -51.51 -12.02
CA THR A 574 30.93 -52.89 -11.49
C THR A 574 31.53 -53.22 -10.11
N LYS A 575 30.74 -54.10 -9.46
CA LYS A 575 31.06 -55.23 -8.58
C LYS A 575 30.72 -55.11 -7.08
N ASN A 576 29.75 -55.96 -6.80
CA ASN A 576 29.11 -56.47 -5.59
C ASN A 576 30.07 -57.36 -4.75
N PRO A 577 29.66 -57.99 -3.64
CA PRO A 577 29.94 -57.51 -2.27
C PRO A 577 30.69 -58.56 -1.40
N SER A 578 31.24 -58.14 -0.26
CA SER A 578 31.28 -59.00 0.96
C SER A 578 31.76 -58.27 2.21
N ASN A 579 31.06 -58.58 3.31
CA ASN A 579 31.55 -58.75 4.68
C ASN A 579 32.06 -57.55 5.51
N LYS A 580 31.33 -57.39 6.62
CA LYS A 580 31.81 -57.42 8.03
C LYS A 580 31.81 -56.09 8.81
N ALA A 581 30.95 -56.11 9.83
CA ALA A 581 31.13 -55.63 11.20
C ALA A 581 31.13 -54.12 11.54
N LYS A 582 30.25 -53.84 12.52
CA LYS A 582 30.40 -52.99 13.73
C LYS A 582 30.69 -51.50 13.51
N GLY A 583 29.76 -50.67 13.96
CA GLY A 583 30.03 -49.27 14.30
C GLY A 583 28.78 -48.52 14.70
N ALA A 584 28.59 -48.35 16.01
CA ALA A 584 27.55 -47.52 16.61
C ALA A 584 27.58 -46.08 16.04
N SER A 585 26.42 -45.53 15.69
CA SER A 585 26.28 -44.09 15.49
C SER A 585 24.96 -43.58 16.07
N ALA A 586 25.11 -42.52 16.86
CA ALA A 586 24.10 -41.90 17.68
C ALA A 586 22.96 -41.30 16.84
N SER A 587 21.74 -41.51 17.32
CA SER A 587 20.51 -40.91 16.80
C SER A 587 20.55 -39.39 16.95
N LYS A 588 20.51 -38.69 15.81
CA LYS A 588 20.14 -37.27 15.76
C LYS A 588 18.69 -37.14 16.20
N LYS A 589 18.47 -36.55 17.37
CA LYS A 589 17.14 -36.10 17.82
C LYS A 589 16.64 -35.03 16.85
N PHE A 590 15.55 -35.37 16.16
CA PHE A 590 14.70 -34.47 15.42
C PHE A 590 13.97 -33.55 16.42
N VAL A 591 14.18 -32.24 16.29
CA VAL A 591 13.47 -31.20 17.05
C VAL A 591 12.35 -30.70 16.13
N PRO A 592 11.06 -30.88 16.48
CA PRO A 592 9.98 -30.21 15.78
C PRO A 592 9.99 -28.73 16.16
N ASP A 593 10.03 -27.85 15.16
CA ASP A 593 9.75 -26.43 15.30
C ASP A 593 8.25 -26.29 15.66
N ASP A 594 7.98 -25.95 16.92
CA ASP A 594 6.67 -25.48 17.39
C ASP A 594 6.59 -23.97 17.10
N ASP A 595 5.95 -23.63 15.97
CA ASP A 595 5.44 -22.29 15.69
C ASP A 595 4.18 -22.07 16.55
N GLU A 596 4.35 -21.56 17.78
CA GLU A 596 3.25 -20.96 18.54
C GLU A 596 3.08 -19.50 18.08
N GLU A 597 2.02 -19.25 17.32
CA GLU A 597 1.51 -17.91 17.03
C GLU A 597 0.93 -17.30 18.31
N ASP A 598 1.62 -16.32 18.87
CA ASP A 598 1.16 -15.45 19.95
C ASP A 598 -0.04 -14.61 19.48
N ASN A 599 -1.26 -15.12 19.66
CA ASN A 599 -2.48 -14.32 19.72
C ASN A 599 -2.82 -14.06 21.19
N GLU A 600 -2.13 -13.09 21.81
CA GLU A 600 -2.56 -12.52 23.08
C GLU A 600 -3.69 -11.51 22.82
N GLU A 601 -4.92 -12.03 22.76
CA GLU A 601 -6.13 -11.23 22.93
C GLU A 601 -6.29 -10.91 24.42
N VAL A 602 -5.78 -9.74 24.81
CA VAL A 602 -5.89 -9.21 26.18
C VAL A 602 -7.32 -8.75 26.41
N SER A 603 -8.19 -9.68 26.82
CA SER A 603 -9.45 -9.37 27.48
C SER A 603 -9.20 -9.30 29.00
N LEU A 604 -8.92 -8.09 29.47
CA LEU A 604 -8.87 -7.75 30.90
C LEU A 604 -10.12 -6.94 31.23
N LEU A 605 -11.26 -7.61 31.29
CA LEU A 605 -12.41 -7.17 32.08
C LEU A 605 -12.25 -7.79 33.46
N TYR A 606 -11.62 -7.03 34.36
CA TYR A 606 -11.60 -7.32 35.77
C TYR A 606 -12.92 -6.78 36.34
N GLU A 607 -13.94 -7.64 36.43
CA GLU A 607 -15.12 -7.34 37.25
C GLU A 607 -14.68 -7.44 38.72
N PRO A 608 -14.73 -6.34 39.49
CA PRO A 608 -14.43 -6.40 40.92
C PRO A 608 -15.48 -7.27 41.61
N SER A 609 -15.02 -8.17 42.46
CA SER A 609 -15.91 -9.05 43.22
C SER A 609 -16.72 -8.22 44.22
N GLU A 610 -17.98 -8.60 44.44
CA GLU A 610 -18.94 -7.94 45.33
C GLU A 610 -18.39 -7.73 46.76
N ALA A 611 -17.42 -8.57 47.18
CA ALA A 611 -16.74 -8.47 48.47
C ALA A 611 -15.82 -7.23 48.60
N ASP A 612 -15.33 -6.65 47.50
CA ASP A 612 -14.44 -5.48 47.55
C ASP A 612 -15.22 -4.15 47.65
N MET A 613 -16.54 -4.15 47.42
CA MET A 613 -17.37 -2.94 47.54
C MET A 613 -17.86 -2.69 48.97
N GLU A 614 -17.98 -3.71 49.82
CA GLU A 614 -18.45 -3.54 51.20
C GLU A 614 -17.43 -2.84 52.12
N ASP A 615 -16.14 -2.97 51.84
CA ASP A 615 -15.08 -2.29 52.60
C ASP A 615 -14.98 -0.79 52.29
N ILE A 616 -15.41 -0.36 51.10
CA ILE A 616 -15.42 1.07 50.72
C ILE A 616 -16.60 1.79 51.39
N VAL A 617 -17.74 1.13 51.54
CA VAL A 617 -18.92 1.71 52.20
C VAL A 617 -18.73 1.79 53.72
N SER A 618 -18.05 0.82 54.35
CA SER A 618 -17.74 0.86 55.79
C SER A 618 -16.73 1.96 56.17
N SER A 619 -15.84 2.33 55.25
CA SER A 619 -14.87 3.43 55.44
C SER A 619 -15.55 4.82 55.40
N LEU A 620 -16.64 4.98 54.64
CA LEU A 620 -17.38 6.24 54.52
C LEU A 620 -18.34 6.52 55.68
N LEU A 621 -18.78 5.48 56.41
CA LEU A 621 -19.75 5.60 57.50
C LEU A 621 -19.14 5.74 58.91
N SER A 622 -17.81 5.61 59.05
CA SER A 622 -17.12 5.75 60.35
C SER A 622 -16.45 7.11 60.58
N GLY A 623 -16.65 8.06 59.67
CA GLY A 623 -16.11 9.42 59.75
C GLY A 623 -17.15 10.49 60.09
N SER A 624 -17.91 10.33 61.17
CA SER A 624 -18.76 11.37 61.77
C SER A 624 -18.58 11.47 63.27
#